data_AF-A0A2H3P1M1-F1
#
_entry.id   AF-A0A2H3P1M1-F1
#
_cell.length_a   1.000
_cell.length_b   1.000
_cell.length_c   1.000
_cell.angle_alpha   90.00
_cell.angle_beta   90.00
_cell.angle_gamma   90.00
#
_symmetry.space_group_name_H-M   'P 1'
#
loop_
_entity.id
_entity.type
_entity.pdbx_description
1 polymer ?
#
loop_
_entity_poly.entity_id
_entity_poly.type
_entity_poly.pdbx_seq_one_letter_code
_entity_poly.pdbx_strand_id
1 'polypeptide(L)'
;MSALTLKGVPEEVMDRIRALADTERRSLNQQAILLLERAVAEQPDSFGTAYRRFRDWHGPSPLTEGDLNDLRSDDPGREVRL
;
A
#
# COMPACT_ATOMS: atom_id res chain seq x y z
N MET A 1 -13.77 -3.88 26.59
CA MET A 1 -12.60 -3.38 25.86
C MET A 1 -11.69 -4.56 25.58
N SER A 2 -11.32 -4.78 24.33
CA SER A 2 -10.27 -5.74 23.99
C SER A 2 -8.92 -5.18 24.43
N ALA A 3 -8.08 -6.03 25.00
CA ALA A 3 -6.69 -5.71 25.30
C ALA A 3 -5.79 -6.48 24.34
N LEU A 4 -4.86 -5.78 23.71
CA LEU A 4 -3.86 -6.36 22.82
C LEU A 4 -2.49 -6.15 23.45
N THR A 5 -1.69 -7.22 23.52
CA THR A 5 -0.30 -7.14 23.99
C THR A 5 0.63 -7.48 22.84
N LEU A 6 1.46 -6.52 22.44
CA LEU A 6 2.52 -6.72 21.47
C LEU A 6 3.80 -7.15 22.21
N LYS A 7 4.32 -8.34 21.88
CA LYS A 7 5.57 -8.88 22.44
C LYS A 7 6.64 -8.91 21.37
N GLY A 8 7.90 -8.72 21.77
CA GLY A 8 9.05 -8.78 20.86
C GLY A 8 9.11 -7.61 19.88
N VAL A 9 8.55 -6.45 20.23
CA VAL A 9 8.71 -5.23 19.42
C VAL A 9 10.17 -4.80 19.53
N PRO A 10 10.90 -4.61 18.41
CA PRO A 10 12.26 -4.10 18.44
C PRO A 10 12.34 -2.76 19.17
N GLU A 11 13.42 -2.55 19.91
CA GLU A 11 13.56 -1.36 20.76
C GLU A 11 13.55 -0.07 19.93
N GLU A 12 14.18 -0.11 18.76
CA GLU A 12 14.23 1.00 17.81
C GLU A 12 12.83 1.36 17.28
N VAL A 13 11.95 0.36 17.13
CA VAL A 13 10.56 0.57 16.73
C VAL A 13 9.78 1.22 17.87
N MET A 14 9.96 0.74 19.10
CA MET A 14 9.33 1.34 20.28
C MET A 14 9.75 2.81 20.47
N ASP A 15 11.02 3.12 20.27
CA ASP A 15 11.56 4.49 20.37
C ASP A 15 10.92 5.42 19.33
N ARG A 16 10.80 4.94 18.08
CA ARG A 16 10.12 5.70 17.01
C ARG A 16 8.65 5.95 17.35
N ILE A 17 7.94 4.97 17.90
CA ILE A 17 6.53 5.14 18.29
C ILE A 17 6.42 6.16 19.43
N ARG A 18 7.33 6.14 20.42
CA ARG A 18 7.35 7.14 21.50
C ARG A 18 7.60 8.55 20.97
N ALA A 19 8.61 8.73 20.11
CA ALA A 19 8.90 10.03 19.52
C ALA A 19 7.72 10.59 18.71
N LEU A 20 7.00 9.73 17.98
CA LEU A 20 5.77 10.10 17.28
C LEU A 20 4.66 10.49 18.24
N ALA A 21 4.47 9.73 19.32
CA ALA A 21 3.47 10.01 20.34
C ALA A 21 3.72 11.37 21.01
N ASP A 22 4.98 11.68 21.35
CA ASP A 22 5.38 12.94 21.96
C ASP A 22 5.16 14.12 21.01
N THR A 23 5.56 13.97 19.74
CA THR A 23 5.38 14.99 18.70
C THR A 23 3.90 15.32 18.50
N GLU A 24 3.05 14.29 18.48
CA GLU A 24 1.61 14.42 18.26
C GLU A 24 0.82 14.73 19.55
N ARG A 25 1.51 14.84 20.71
CA ARG A 25 0.93 15.01 22.04
C ARG A 25 -0.15 13.98 22.37
N ARG A 26 0.09 12.72 21.99
CA ARG A 26 -0.80 11.57 22.24
C ARG A 26 -0.19 10.64 23.26
N SER A 27 -1.04 9.87 23.94
CA SER A 27 -0.55 8.73 24.72
C SER A 27 0.06 7.67 23.80
N LEU A 28 1.04 6.92 24.31
CA LEU A 28 1.67 5.82 23.57
C LEU A 28 0.64 4.79 23.08
N ASN A 29 -0.36 4.49 23.91
CA ASN A 29 -1.45 3.58 23.55
C ASN A 29 -2.29 4.10 22.38
N GLN A 30 -2.68 5.38 22.41
CA GLN A 30 -3.43 5.98 21.30
C GLN A 30 -2.62 5.99 20.00
N GLN A 31 -1.32 6.29 20.08
CA GLN A 31 -0.45 6.26 18.92
C GLN A 31 -0.30 4.83 18.36
N ALA A 32 -0.17 3.82 19.23
CA ALA A 32 -0.12 2.43 18.81
C ALA A 32 -1.41 1.97 18.13
N ILE A 33 -2.58 2.35 18.67
CA ILE A 33 -3.88 2.04 18.04
C ILE A 33 -3.97 2.69 16.66
N LEU A 34 -3.64 3.97 16.53
CA LEU A 34 -3.70 4.69 15.25
C LEU A 34 -2.79 4.07 14.19
N LEU A 35 -1.59 3.64 14.57
CA LEU A 35 -0.68 2.95 13.65
C LEU A 35 -1.22 1.59 13.21
N LEU A 36 -1.86 0.84 14.12
CA LEU A 36 -2.51 -0.43 13.77
C LEU A 36 -3.71 -0.21 12.85
N GLU A 37 -4.54 0.80 13.13
CA GLU A 37 -5.68 1.17 12.27
C GLU A 37 -5.22 1.55 10.87
N ARG A 38 -4.16 2.36 10.75
CA ARG A 38 -3.55 2.70 9.46
C ARG A 38 -3.02 1.49 8.74
N ALA A 39 -2.27 0.61 9.40
CA ALA A 39 -1.73 -0.59 8.77
C ALA A 39 -2.84 -1.53 8.27
N VAL A 40 -3.96 -1.63 9.00
CA VAL A 40 -5.14 -2.40 8.57
C VAL A 40 -5.84 -1.74 7.39
N ALA A 41 -5.98 -0.41 7.40
CA ALA A 41 -6.56 0.36 6.29
C ALA A 41 -5.66 0.38 5.04
N GLU A 42 -4.35 0.30 5.24
CA GLU A 42 -3.32 0.20 4.20
C GLU A 42 -3.18 -1.22 3.65
N GLN A 43 -4.03 -2.18 4.05
CA GLN A 43 -4.14 -3.43 3.29
C GLN A 43 -4.33 -3.05 1.82
N PRO A 44 -3.33 -3.30 0.95
CA PRO A 44 -3.42 -2.86 -0.42
C PRO A 44 -4.65 -3.53 -0.97
N ASP A 45 -5.56 -2.71 -1.51
CA ASP A 45 -6.66 -3.20 -2.32
C ASP A 45 -6.07 -4.31 -3.19
N SER A 46 -6.57 -5.55 -3.03
CA SER A 46 -6.11 -6.65 -3.89
C SER A 46 -6.12 -6.14 -5.32
N PHE A 47 -5.20 -6.58 -6.18
CA PHE A 47 -5.14 -6.08 -7.55
C PHE A 47 -6.53 -6.07 -8.21
N GLY A 48 -7.37 -7.08 -7.94
CA GLY A 48 -8.77 -7.11 -8.36
C GLY A 48 -9.66 -5.98 -7.80
N THR A 49 -9.51 -5.60 -6.53
CA THR A 49 -10.23 -4.45 -5.94
C THR A 49 -9.75 -3.13 -6.53
N ALA A 50 -8.44 -2.93 -6.64
CA ALA A 50 -7.86 -1.73 -7.24
C ALA A 50 -8.25 -1.59 -8.73
N TYR A 51 -8.19 -2.70 -9.48
CA TYR A 51 -8.58 -2.76 -10.89
C TYR A 51 -10.07 -2.50 -11.10
N ARG A 52 -10.95 -3.03 -10.23
CA ARG A 52 -12.39 -2.71 -10.28
C ARG A 52 -12.65 -1.22 -10.09
N ARG A 53 -12.07 -0.61 -9.06
CA ARG A 53 -12.20 0.84 -8.81
C ARG A 53 -11.69 1.67 -9.98
N PHE A 54 -10.55 1.28 -10.56
CA PHE A 54 -9.99 1.91 -11.76
C PHE A 54 -10.98 1.81 -12.94
N ARG A 55 -11.52 0.62 -13.21
CA ARG A 55 -12.51 0.39 -14.28
C ARG A 55 -13.81 1.17 -14.05
N ASP A 56 -14.29 1.28 -12.82
CA ASP A 56 -15.51 2.02 -12.51
C ASP A 56 -15.35 3.53 -12.79
N TRP A 57 -14.16 4.08 -12.51
CA TRP A 57 -13.85 5.49 -12.79
C TRP A 57 -13.63 5.74 -14.29
N HIS A 58 -12.80 4.93 -14.93
CA HIS A 58 -12.32 5.19 -16.30
C HIS A 58 -13.17 4.53 -17.40
N GLY A 59 -14.13 3.69 -17.01
CA GLY A 59 -14.87 2.85 -17.94
C GLY A 59 -14.09 1.60 -18.36
N PRO A 60 -14.66 0.75 -19.24
CA PRO A 60 -13.95 -0.39 -19.78
C PRO A 60 -12.70 0.06 -20.55
N SER A 61 -11.66 -0.79 -20.53
CA SER A 61 -10.48 -0.58 -21.36
C SER A 61 -10.90 -0.36 -22.82
N PRO A 62 -10.39 0.69 -23.49
CA PRO A 62 -10.61 0.87 -24.92
C PRO A 62 -9.87 -0.17 -25.75
N LEU A 63 -8.94 -0.90 -25.13
CA LEU A 63 -8.16 -1.98 -25.74
C LEU A 63 -8.83 -3.33 -25.50
N THR A 64 -8.92 -4.12 -26.55
CA THR A 64 -9.38 -5.52 -26.56
C THR A 64 -8.21 -6.51 -26.54
N GLU A 65 -8.52 -7.78 -26.27
CA GLU A 65 -7.52 -8.86 -26.28
C GLU A 65 -6.98 -9.04 -27.70
N GLY A 66 -5.74 -8.59 -27.93
CA GLY A 66 -5.09 -8.59 -29.24
C GLY A 66 -4.52 -7.23 -29.64
N ASP A 67 -5.10 -6.12 -29.16
CA ASP A 67 -4.70 -4.76 -29.56
C ASP A 67 -3.25 -4.43 -29.20
N LEU A 68 -2.72 -5.06 -28.16
CA LEU A 68 -1.32 -4.89 -27.76
C LEU A 68 -0.33 -5.63 -28.67
N ASN A 69 -0.78 -6.66 -29.39
CA ASN A 69 0.08 -7.39 -30.32
C ASN A 69 0.40 -6.53 -31.55
N ASP A 70 -0.55 -5.72 -32.00
CA ASP A 70 -0.36 -4.80 -33.13
C ASP A 70 0.50 -3.58 -32.76
N LEU A 71 0.67 -3.30 -31.46
CA LEU A 71 1.54 -2.23 -30.95
C LEU A 71 2.99 -2.68 -30.70
N ARG A 72 3.27 -3.99 -30.78
CA ARG A 72 4.64 -4.51 -30.69
C ARG A 72 5.30 -4.40 -32.05
N SER A 73 6.40 -3.64 -32.12
CA SER A 73 7.28 -3.67 -33.29
C SER A 73 8.15 -4.93 -33.26
N ASP A 74 8.33 -5.56 -34.42
CA ASP A 74 9.34 -6.60 -34.63
C ASP A 74 10.76 -6.03 -34.73
N ASP A 75 10.90 -4.70 -34.72
CA ASP A 75 12.21 -4.04 -34.69
C ASP A 75 12.96 -4.41 -33.40
N PRO A 76 14.28 -4.64 -33.48
CA PRO A 76 15.09 -4.83 -32.30
C PRO A 76 14.98 -3.58 -31.41
N GLY A 77 14.29 -3.75 -30.28
CA GLY A 77 14.06 -2.69 -29.31
C GLY A 77 15.36 -2.06 -28.80
N ARG A 78 15.26 -0.87 -28.22
CA ARG A 78 16.41 -0.17 -27.65
C ARG A 78 17.04 -0.99 -26.53
N GLU A 79 18.37 -1.14 -26.57
CA GLU A 79 19.15 -1.76 -25.49
C GLU A 79 19.01 -0.94 -24.20
N VAL A 80 18.43 -1.54 -23.16
CA VAL A 80 18.30 -0.95 -21.82
C VAL A 80 19.30 -1.63 -20.91
N ARG A 81 20.28 -0.89 -20.40
CA ARG A 81 21.18 -1.37 -19.35
C ARG A 81 20.45 -1.27 -18.01
N LEU A 82 20.19 -2.43 -17.39
CA LEU A 82 19.65 -2.54 -16.04
C LEU A 82 20.75 -2.32 -14.99
#